data_AF-E6Q4F9-F1
#
_entry.id   AF-E6Q4F9-F1
#
_cell.length_a   1.000
_cell.length_b   1.000
_cell.length_c   1.000
_cell.angle_alpha   90.00
_cell.angle_beta   90.00
_cell.angle_gamma   90.00
#
_symmetry.space_group_name_H-M   'P 1'
#
loop_
_entity.id
_entity.type
_entity.pdbx_description
1 polymer ?
#
loop_
_entity_poly.entity_id
_entity_poly.type
_entity_poly.pdbx_seq_one_letter_code
_entity_poly.pdbx_strand_id
1 'polypeptide(L)'
;MQVRAVTTGTPQGGVISPLLANLYLHWLDRYWDRKAFGKRPHDAHIVRYADDFVILCSKRPEFYLGEAKKVIDRLGLTFNEQKTRIVNVNEEPLDFLGHRFAVQPSKRSGELKTFYYPSPKSMASVKKRIRDIARGGQHWDLPELIKKRANPLLRGWGNYFKTGNSRMHFKSIDNYATYVLTIMLRKKHKKPGKGWRDHPPSWFYDSHGLFKLNELVVVGDLDKRYAKHVPS
;
A
#
# COMPACT_ATOMS: atom_id res chain seq x y z
N MET A 1 7.30 6.30 -47.11
CA MET A 1 6.74 6.59 -45.78
C MET A 1 7.54 5.81 -44.76
N GLN A 2 8.53 6.43 -44.11
CA GLN A 2 9.39 5.76 -43.13
C GLN A 2 8.62 5.55 -41.82
N VAL A 3 8.34 4.31 -41.47
CA VAL A 3 7.84 3.93 -40.14
C VAL A 3 9.02 4.03 -39.18
N ARG A 4 9.05 5.06 -38.34
CA ARG A 4 10.01 5.15 -37.23
C ARG A 4 9.69 4.01 -36.26
N ALA A 5 10.55 2.99 -36.22
CA ALA A 5 10.55 2.00 -35.16
C ALA A 5 10.79 2.72 -33.82
N VAL A 6 9.93 2.47 -32.83
CA VAL A 6 10.10 2.97 -31.48
C VAL A 6 11.28 2.22 -30.87
N THR A 7 12.44 2.88 -30.80
CA THR A 7 13.73 2.28 -30.43
C THR A 7 13.87 1.97 -28.95
N THR A 8 12.92 2.36 -28.09
CA THR A 8 12.84 1.89 -26.68
C THR A 8 11.49 2.25 -26.07
N GLY A 9 10.87 1.30 -25.36
CA GLY A 9 9.61 1.47 -24.64
C GLY A 9 8.38 0.94 -25.38
N THR A 10 7.61 0.07 -24.72
CA THR A 10 6.26 -0.29 -25.18
C THR A 10 5.32 0.91 -25.00
N PRO A 11 4.37 1.17 -25.92
CA PRO A 11 3.31 2.16 -25.71
C PRO A 11 2.62 1.91 -24.36
N GLN A 12 2.73 2.87 -23.43
CA GLN A 12 2.07 2.76 -22.13
C GLN A 12 0.55 2.74 -22.35
N GLY A 13 -0.06 1.57 -22.16
CA GLY A 13 -1.48 1.33 -22.39
C GLY A 13 -1.81 0.14 -23.29
N GLY A 14 -0.82 -0.48 -23.93
CA GLY A 14 -1.02 -1.77 -24.59
C GLY A 14 -1.27 -2.86 -23.55
N VAL A 15 -2.34 -3.65 -23.71
CA VAL A 15 -2.71 -4.78 -22.81
C VAL A 15 -1.56 -5.77 -22.61
N ILE A 16 -0.61 -5.83 -23.55
CA ILE A 16 0.56 -6.71 -23.56
C ILE A 16 1.75 -6.15 -22.75
N SER A 17 1.81 -4.85 -22.48
CA SER A 17 2.96 -4.22 -21.80
C SER A 17 3.26 -4.82 -20.40
N PRO A 18 2.28 -5.09 -19.52
CA PRO A 18 2.53 -5.75 -18.24
C PRO A 18 3.04 -7.20 -18.40
N LEU A 19 2.62 -7.89 -19.45
CA LEU A 19 3.08 -9.25 -19.74
C LEU A 19 4.55 -9.24 -20.17
N LEU A 20 4.92 -8.34 -21.08
CA LEU A 20 6.30 -8.22 -21.57
C LEU A 20 7.27 -7.80 -20.46
N ALA A 21 6.87 -6.85 -19.60
CA ALA A 21 7.68 -6.45 -18.45
C ALA A 21 7.94 -7.63 -17.49
N ASN A 22 6.91 -8.44 -17.22
CA ASN A 22 7.04 -9.63 -16.37
C ASN A 22 7.90 -10.73 -17.01
N LEU A 23 7.75 -10.98 -18.32
CA LEU A 23 8.57 -11.94 -19.04
C LEU A 23 10.04 -11.54 -19.00
N TYR A 24 10.31 -10.25 -19.15
CA TYR A 24 11.66 -9.71 -19.19
C TYR A 24 12.34 -9.82 -17.81
N LEU A 25 11.62 -9.46 -16.74
CA LEU A 25 12.13 -9.57 -15.37
C LEU A 25 12.14 -11.00 -14.83
N HIS A 26 11.50 -11.96 -15.49
CA HIS A 26 11.59 -13.37 -15.12
C HIS A 26 13.03 -13.90 -15.13
N TRP A 27 13.91 -13.30 -15.95
CA TRP A 27 15.33 -13.62 -15.93
C TRP A 27 16.00 -13.36 -14.59
N LEU A 28 15.56 -12.34 -13.84
CA LEU A 28 16.02 -12.08 -12.48
C LEU A 28 15.65 -13.21 -11.54
N ASP A 29 14.40 -13.64 -11.56
CA ASP A 29 13.92 -14.76 -10.73
C ASP A 29 14.72 -16.04 -11.04
N ARG A 30 14.88 -16.36 -12.34
CA ARG A 30 15.65 -17.53 -12.80
C ARG A 30 17.13 -17.45 -12.42
N TYR A 31 17.73 -16.27 -12.46
CA TYR A 31 19.10 -16.07 -12.00
C TYR A 31 19.21 -16.35 -10.51
N TRP A 32 18.26 -15.84 -9.72
CA TRP A 32 18.18 -16.05 -8.28
C TRP A 32 18.09 -17.53 -7.91
N ASP A 33 17.23 -18.27 -8.62
CA ASP A 33 17.05 -19.72 -8.45
C ASP A 33 18.31 -20.51 -8.80
N ARG A 34 18.93 -20.21 -9.95
CA ARG A 34 20.15 -20.90 -10.41
C ARG A 34 21.33 -20.69 -9.47
N LYS A 35 21.43 -19.50 -8.88
CA LYS A 35 22.45 -19.19 -7.87
C LYS A 35 22.11 -19.74 -6.47
N ALA A 36 20.92 -20.33 -6.32
CA ALA A 36 20.42 -20.87 -5.06
C ALA A 36 20.42 -19.82 -3.92
N PHE A 37 20.28 -18.54 -4.25
CA PHE A 37 20.38 -17.44 -3.27
C PHE A 37 19.26 -17.48 -2.22
N GLY A 38 18.08 -18.01 -2.58
CA GLY A 38 16.98 -18.22 -1.63
C GLY A 38 17.12 -19.45 -0.73
N LYS A 39 18.22 -20.22 -0.79
CA LYS A 39 18.43 -21.38 0.08
C LYS A 39 19.14 -20.98 1.38
N ARG A 40 18.98 -21.82 2.42
CA ARG A 40 19.55 -21.62 3.78
C ARG A 40 21.01 -21.12 3.87
N PRO A 41 21.97 -21.50 2.99
CA PRO A 41 23.34 -20.94 3.08
C PRO A 41 23.47 -19.46 2.69
N HIS A 42 22.51 -18.92 1.93
CA HIS A 42 22.56 -17.57 1.37
C HIS A 42 21.47 -16.65 1.95
N ASP A 43 20.29 -17.22 2.22
CA ASP A 43 19.15 -16.57 2.88
C ASP A 43 18.78 -15.21 2.26
N ALA A 44 18.86 -15.13 0.92
CA ALA A 44 18.50 -13.96 0.13
C ALA A 44 17.23 -14.26 -0.68
N HIS A 45 16.08 -13.84 -0.17
CA HIS A 45 14.77 -14.08 -0.78
C HIS A 45 14.32 -12.87 -1.59
N ILE A 46 14.04 -13.08 -2.88
CA ILE A 46 13.48 -12.05 -3.74
C ILE A 46 11.94 -12.10 -3.71
N VAL A 47 11.31 -10.95 -3.51
CA VAL A 47 9.85 -10.77 -3.63
C VAL A 47 9.61 -9.69 -4.67
N ARG A 48 9.01 -10.07 -5.79
CA ARG A 48 8.77 -9.20 -6.95
C ARG A 48 7.29 -9.02 -7.23
N TYR A 49 6.91 -7.80 -7.60
CA TYR A 49 5.58 -7.43 -8.06
C TYR A 49 5.70 -6.51 -9.27
N ALA A 50 5.39 -7.05 -10.45
CA ALA A 50 5.69 -6.39 -11.73
C ALA A 50 7.16 -5.96 -11.81
N ASP A 51 7.43 -4.66 -11.91
CA ASP A 51 8.74 -4.01 -11.97
C ASP A 51 9.36 -3.68 -10.61
N ASP A 52 8.57 -3.72 -9.54
CA ASP A 52 9.03 -3.40 -8.18
C ASP A 52 9.40 -4.68 -7.42
N PHE A 53 10.53 -4.68 -6.72
CA PHE A 53 10.95 -5.85 -5.95
C PHE A 53 11.79 -5.48 -4.74
N VAL A 54 11.82 -6.40 -3.78
CA VAL A 54 12.67 -6.34 -2.59
C VAL A 54 13.47 -7.63 -2.48
N ILE A 55 14.71 -7.52 -2.01
CA ILE A 55 15.56 -8.67 -1.67
C ILE A 55 15.73 -8.65 -0.16
N LEU A 56 15.16 -9.66 0.50
CA LEU A 56 15.29 -9.86 1.94
C LEU A 56 16.53 -10.72 2.19
N CYS A 57 17.53 -10.18 2.88
CA CYS A 57 18.74 -10.93 3.21
C CYS A 57 19.22 -10.63 4.63
N SER A 58 19.77 -11.64 5.30
CA SER A 58 20.37 -11.49 6.63
C SER A 58 21.83 -11.02 6.59
N LYS A 59 22.55 -11.23 5.48
CA LYS A 59 23.98 -10.92 5.33
C LYS A 59 24.29 -10.36 3.95
N ARG A 60 25.37 -9.58 3.84
CA ARG A 60 25.96 -9.09 2.56
C ARG A 60 24.95 -8.42 1.61
N PRO A 61 24.15 -7.44 2.05
CA PRO A 61 23.16 -6.79 1.19
C PRO A 61 23.77 -6.12 -0.04
N GLU A 62 24.98 -5.58 0.05
CA GLU A 62 25.70 -4.95 -1.07
C GLU A 62 26.04 -5.96 -2.16
N PHE A 63 26.38 -7.20 -1.77
CA PHE A 63 26.65 -8.28 -2.72
C PHE A 63 25.40 -8.63 -3.50
N TYR A 64 24.27 -8.87 -2.83
CA TYR A 64 23.02 -9.24 -3.51
C TYR A 64 22.45 -8.10 -4.34
N LEU A 65 22.60 -6.85 -3.90
CA LEU A 65 22.29 -5.68 -4.73
C LEU A 65 23.18 -5.64 -5.99
N GLY A 66 24.48 -5.93 -5.87
CA GLY A 66 25.39 -6.03 -7.00
C GLY A 66 25.03 -7.15 -7.97
N GLU A 67 24.61 -8.30 -7.46
CA GLU A 67 24.13 -9.43 -8.27
C GLU A 67 22.84 -9.07 -9.03
N ALA A 68 21.90 -8.39 -8.38
CA ALA A 68 20.69 -7.88 -9.04
C ALA A 68 21.04 -6.85 -10.13
N LYS A 69 21.96 -5.91 -9.86
CA LYS A 69 22.48 -4.93 -10.85
C LYS A 69 23.03 -5.61 -12.09
N LYS A 70 23.88 -6.63 -11.94
CA LYS A 70 24.40 -7.38 -13.10
C LYS A 70 23.31 -7.96 -14.00
N VAL A 71 22.21 -8.44 -13.44
CA VAL A 71 21.10 -8.99 -14.24
C VAL A 71 20.31 -7.86 -14.90
N ILE A 72 19.98 -6.81 -14.16
CA ILE A 72 19.24 -5.65 -14.66
C ILE A 72 20.02 -4.93 -15.78
N ASP A 73 21.34 -4.77 -15.64
CA ASP A 73 22.20 -4.17 -16.66
C ASP A 73 22.28 -5.04 -17.93
N ARG A 74 22.31 -6.37 -17.79
CA ARG A 74 22.25 -7.31 -18.93
C ARG A 74 20.92 -7.26 -19.66
N LEU A 75 19.85 -6.90 -18.95
CA LEU A 75 18.54 -6.63 -19.50
C LEU A 75 18.45 -5.21 -20.10
N GLY A 76 19.53 -4.41 -20.11
CA GLY A 76 19.51 -3.04 -20.63
C GLY A 76 18.56 -2.12 -19.86
N LEU A 77 18.21 -2.49 -18.63
CA LEU A 77 17.42 -1.69 -17.71
C LEU A 77 18.34 -0.99 -16.73
N THR A 78 17.89 0.13 -16.17
CA THR A 78 18.61 0.85 -15.11
C THR A 78 17.75 0.94 -13.86
N PHE A 79 18.40 0.79 -12.70
CA PHE A 79 17.72 1.04 -11.44
C PHE A 79 17.38 2.52 -11.30
N ASN A 80 16.24 2.78 -10.66
CA ASN A 80 15.98 4.10 -10.14
C ASN A 80 16.85 4.31 -8.88
N GLU A 81 17.98 5.01 -9.04
CA GLU A 81 18.96 5.25 -7.97
C GLU A 81 18.36 5.96 -6.76
N GLN A 82 17.34 6.80 -6.96
CA GLN A 82 16.66 7.49 -5.85
C GLN A 82 15.75 6.56 -5.04
N LYS A 83 15.27 5.47 -5.64
CA LYS A 83 14.39 4.49 -4.96
C LYS A 83 15.15 3.29 -4.41
N THR A 84 16.26 2.93 -5.04
CA THR A 84 17.01 1.72 -4.71
C THR A 84 17.89 1.98 -3.50
N ARG A 85 17.58 1.35 -2.36
CA ARG A 85 18.35 1.50 -1.12
C ARG A 85 18.43 0.20 -0.35
N ILE A 86 19.51 0.05 0.41
CA ILE A 86 19.66 -1.02 1.41
C ILE A 86 19.07 -0.48 2.72
N VAL A 87 18.21 -1.28 3.35
CA VAL A 87 17.47 -0.91 4.56
C VAL A 87 17.64 -1.99 5.61
N ASN A 88 18.05 -1.60 6.82
CA ASN A 88 17.97 -2.49 7.98
C ASN A 88 16.59 -2.35 8.65
N VAL A 89 15.73 -3.35 8.49
CA VAL A 89 14.34 -3.34 8.99
C VAL A 89 14.21 -3.26 10.51
N ASN A 90 15.30 -3.53 11.24
CA ASN A 90 15.35 -3.37 12.70
C ASN A 90 15.61 -1.93 13.15
N GLU A 91 16.16 -1.09 12.26
CA GLU A 91 16.50 0.30 12.54
C GLU A 91 15.48 1.26 11.90
N GLU A 92 15.04 0.96 10.67
CA GLU A 92 14.09 1.80 9.95
C GLU A 92 13.04 0.96 9.19
N PRO A 93 11.84 1.51 8.94
CA PRO A 93 10.80 0.79 8.24
C PRO A 93 11.00 0.76 6.71
N LEU A 94 10.54 -0.33 6.10
CA LEU A 94 10.51 -0.52 4.65
C LEU A 94 9.10 -0.23 4.11
N ASP A 95 8.99 0.63 3.09
CA ASP A 95 7.74 0.83 2.37
C ASP A 95 7.76 0.04 1.05
N PHE A 96 6.80 -0.86 0.84
CA PHE A 96 6.66 -1.68 -0.37
C PHE A 96 5.18 -1.90 -0.70
N LEU A 97 4.78 -1.72 -1.96
CA LEU A 97 3.40 -1.85 -2.45
C LEU A 97 2.35 -1.06 -1.64
N GLY A 98 2.76 0.10 -1.12
CA GLY A 98 1.91 0.95 -0.29
C GLY A 98 1.72 0.47 1.15
N HIS A 99 2.34 -0.64 1.54
CA HIS A 99 2.48 -1.08 2.93
C HIS A 99 3.80 -0.59 3.52
N ARG A 100 3.80 -0.34 4.81
CA ARG A 100 4.98 -0.12 5.64
C ARG A 100 5.20 -1.37 6.48
N PHE A 101 6.40 -1.93 6.41
CA PHE A 101 6.90 -3.00 7.26
C PHE A 101 7.82 -2.41 8.32
N ALA A 102 7.54 -2.67 9.59
CA ALA A 102 8.31 -2.13 10.70
C ALA A 102 8.51 -3.21 11.77
N VAL A 103 9.75 -3.40 12.22
CA VAL A 103 10.04 -4.22 13.39
C VAL A 103 9.90 -3.35 14.63
N GLN A 104 9.00 -3.73 15.54
CA GLN A 104 8.77 -2.99 16.78
C GLN A 104 8.31 -3.92 17.91
N PRO A 105 8.51 -3.53 19.18
CA PRO A 105 8.01 -4.29 20.32
C PRO A 105 6.49 -4.47 20.28
N SER A 106 6.05 -5.71 20.48
CA SER A 106 4.64 -6.04 20.70
C SER A 106 4.15 -5.39 21.98
N LYS A 107 3.07 -4.60 21.92
CA LYS A 107 2.45 -4.02 23.13
C LYS A 107 1.96 -5.05 24.15
N ARG A 108 1.79 -6.31 23.74
CA ARG A 108 1.32 -7.41 24.60
C ARG A 108 2.46 -8.20 25.22
N SER A 109 3.48 -8.55 24.43
CA SER A 109 4.57 -9.45 24.85
C SER A 109 5.92 -8.78 25.03
N GLY A 110 6.10 -7.53 24.60
CA GLY A 110 7.40 -6.84 24.60
C GLY A 110 8.37 -7.33 23.51
N GLU A 111 8.16 -8.53 22.97
CA GLU A 111 8.99 -9.10 21.90
C GLU A 111 8.93 -8.28 20.61
N LEU A 112 10.07 -8.19 19.92
CA LEU A 112 10.14 -7.62 18.58
C LEU A 112 9.33 -8.47 17.60
N LYS A 113 8.39 -7.83 16.91
CA LYS A 113 7.60 -8.45 15.84
C LYS A 113 7.57 -7.54 14.62
N THR A 114 7.45 -8.14 13.44
CA THR A 114 7.23 -7.41 12.20
C THR A 114 5.75 -7.06 12.09
N PHE A 115 5.45 -5.77 12.07
CA PHE A 115 4.14 -5.24 11.77
C PHE A 115 4.10 -4.75 10.33
N TYR A 116 2.94 -4.89 9.68
CA TYR A 116 2.73 -4.30 8.37
C TYR A 116 1.38 -3.60 8.29
N TYR A 117 1.35 -2.39 7.76
CA TYR A 117 0.18 -1.49 7.76
C TYR A 117 0.29 -0.47 6.62
N PRO A 118 -0.73 0.36 6.32
CA PRO A 118 -0.64 1.30 5.21
C PRO A 118 0.50 2.32 5.41
N SER A 119 1.32 2.53 4.38
CA SER A 119 2.41 3.50 4.42
C SER A 119 1.90 4.93 4.62
N PRO A 120 2.73 5.86 5.14
CA PRO A 120 2.36 7.28 5.23
C PRO A 120 1.92 7.87 3.90
N LYS A 121 2.54 7.45 2.79
CA LYS A 121 2.16 7.87 1.43
C LYS A 121 0.77 7.37 1.06
N SER A 122 0.46 6.11 1.34
CA SER A 122 -0.89 5.53 1.13
C SER A 122 -1.95 6.24 1.96
N MET A 123 -1.64 6.54 3.23
CA MET A 123 -2.52 7.29 4.13
C MET A 123 -2.77 8.72 3.63
N ALA A 124 -1.72 9.42 3.20
CA ALA A 124 -1.83 10.77 2.65
C ALA A 124 -2.65 10.78 1.36
N SER A 125 -2.43 9.79 0.47
CA SER A 125 -3.17 9.66 -0.79
C SER A 125 -4.67 9.46 -0.57
N VAL A 126 -5.08 8.56 0.32
CA VAL A 126 -6.51 8.35 0.60
C VAL A 126 -7.15 9.57 1.28
N LYS A 127 -6.44 10.22 2.22
CA LYS A 127 -6.91 11.47 2.85
C LYS A 127 -7.08 12.59 1.82
N LYS A 128 -6.18 12.69 0.84
CA LYS A 128 -6.31 13.64 -0.27
C LYS A 128 -7.59 13.35 -1.07
N ARG A 129 -7.81 12.09 -1.48
CA ARG A 129 -9.01 11.70 -2.25
C ARG A 129 -10.31 11.97 -1.49
N ILE A 130 -10.36 11.69 -0.19
CA ILE A 130 -11.51 12.01 0.68
C ILE A 130 -11.77 13.53 0.69
N ARG A 131 -10.71 14.33 0.82
CA ARG A 131 -10.81 15.80 0.78
C ARG A 131 -11.32 16.31 -0.56
N ASP A 132 -10.85 15.72 -1.66
CA ASP A 132 -11.27 16.12 -3.01
C ASP A 132 -12.74 15.79 -3.26
N ILE A 133 -13.23 14.62 -2.78
CA ILE A 133 -14.65 14.27 -2.80
C ILE A 133 -15.48 15.32 -2.05
N ALA A 134 -15.06 15.72 -0.85
CA ALA A 134 -15.79 16.70 -0.06
C ALA A 134 -15.73 18.12 -0.67
N ARG A 135 -14.62 18.50 -1.29
CA ARG A 135 -14.50 19.78 -2.01
C ARG A 135 -15.48 19.85 -3.20
N GLY A 136 -15.58 18.77 -3.97
CA GLY A 136 -16.55 18.65 -5.07
C GLY A 136 -18.00 18.37 -4.64
N GLY A 137 -18.24 18.12 -3.35
CA GLY A 137 -19.53 17.67 -2.82
C GLY A 137 -20.52 18.78 -2.45
N GLN A 138 -20.17 20.06 -2.62
CA GLN A 138 -21.04 21.18 -2.19
C GLN A 138 -22.43 21.16 -2.86
N HIS A 139 -22.49 20.74 -4.13
CA HIS A 139 -23.73 20.67 -4.92
C HIS A 139 -24.43 19.32 -4.82
N TRP A 140 -23.85 18.34 -4.13
CA TRP A 140 -24.42 17.00 -4.03
C TRP A 140 -25.40 16.90 -2.87
N ASP A 141 -26.40 16.04 -3.04
CA ASP A 141 -27.10 15.45 -1.90
C ASP A 141 -26.12 14.54 -1.11
N LEU A 142 -26.20 14.58 0.21
CA LEU A 142 -25.22 13.94 1.09
C LEU A 142 -25.26 12.40 1.00
N PRO A 143 -26.41 11.73 1.17
CA PRO A 143 -26.55 10.31 0.90
C PRO A 143 -25.96 9.89 -0.46
N GLU A 144 -26.25 10.67 -1.50
CA GLU A 144 -25.80 10.34 -2.85
C GLU A 144 -24.28 10.51 -3.03
N LEU A 145 -23.69 11.56 -2.46
CA LEU A 145 -22.23 11.76 -2.43
C LEU A 145 -21.54 10.59 -1.71
N ILE A 146 -22.10 10.18 -0.56
CA ILE A 146 -21.56 9.07 0.23
C ILE A 146 -21.63 7.77 -0.57
N LYS A 147 -22.81 7.44 -1.11
CA LYS A 147 -23.05 6.21 -1.87
C LYS A 147 -22.19 6.12 -3.13
N LYS A 148 -22.12 7.19 -3.93
CA LYS A 148 -21.47 7.17 -5.25
C LYS A 148 -19.97 7.49 -5.22
N ARG A 149 -19.47 8.20 -4.20
CA ARG A 149 -18.08 8.67 -4.17
C ARG A 149 -17.31 8.17 -2.96
N ALA A 150 -17.82 8.43 -1.74
CA ALA A 150 -17.07 8.10 -0.52
C ALA A 150 -16.98 6.58 -0.31
N ASN A 151 -18.09 5.86 -0.38
CA ASN A 151 -18.16 4.44 -0.08
C ASN A 151 -17.32 3.58 -1.05
N PRO A 152 -17.33 3.78 -2.38
CA PRO A 152 -16.46 3.03 -3.28
C PRO A 152 -14.97 3.24 -2.97
N LEU A 153 -14.58 4.47 -2.64
CA LEU A 153 -13.21 4.77 -2.21
C LEU A 153 -12.84 4.04 -0.93
N LEU A 154 -13.65 4.18 0.13
CA LEU A 154 -13.38 3.59 1.43
C LEU A 154 -13.39 2.06 1.35
N ARG A 155 -14.36 1.46 0.67
CA ARG A 155 -14.43 -0.01 0.47
C ARG A 155 -13.22 -0.54 -0.29
N GLY A 156 -12.86 0.09 -1.41
CA GLY A 156 -11.71 -0.33 -2.21
C GLY A 156 -10.41 -0.24 -1.42
N TRP A 157 -10.17 0.90 -0.77
CA TRP A 157 -8.98 1.12 0.04
C TRP A 157 -8.94 0.19 1.27
N GLY A 158 -10.07 0.05 1.97
CA GLY A 158 -10.19 -0.84 3.12
C GLY A 158 -9.93 -2.31 2.75
N ASN A 159 -10.50 -2.78 1.65
CA ASN A 159 -10.29 -4.16 1.18
C ASN A 159 -8.84 -4.44 0.81
N TYR A 160 -8.12 -3.46 0.26
CA TYR A 160 -6.70 -3.61 -0.06
C TYR A 160 -5.85 -3.73 1.22
N PHE A 161 -6.16 -2.94 2.25
CA PHE A 161 -5.33 -2.87 3.47
C PHE A 161 -5.83 -3.74 4.65
N LYS A 162 -6.91 -4.52 4.49
CA LYS A 162 -7.55 -5.26 5.61
C LYS A 162 -6.70 -6.38 6.20
N THR A 163 -5.75 -6.92 5.44
CA THR A 163 -4.92 -8.06 5.88
C THR A 163 -3.88 -7.67 6.94
N GLY A 164 -3.44 -6.40 6.95
CA GLY A 164 -2.41 -5.90 7.86
C GLY A 164 -2.87 -5.48 9.25
N ASN A 165 -1.92 -4.97 10.04
CA ASN A 165 -2.12 -4.33 11.35
C ASN A 165 -2.77 -2.93 11.22
N SER A 166 -3.85 -2.84 10.45
CA SER A 166 -4.41 -1.58 9.94
C SER A 166 -5.46 -0.94 10.84
N ARG A 167 -5.85 -1.55 11.97
CA ARG A 167 -6.98 -1.09 12.82
C ARG A 167 -6.89 0.38 13.20
N MET A 168 -5.74 0.82 13.73
CA MET A 168 -5.55 2.22 14.13
C MET A 168 -5.51 3.17 12.93
N HIS A 169 -5.02 2.69 11.79
CA HIS A 169 -5.00 3.45 10.54
C HIS A 169 -6.41 3.61 9.97
N PHE A 170 -7.24 2.56 10.02
CA PHE A 170 -8.64 2.59 9.62
C PHE A 170 -9.42 3.57 10.48
N LYS A 171 -9.25 3.52 11.81
CA LYS A 171 -9.83 4.52 12.72
C LYS A 171 -9.39 5.95 12.39
N SER A 172 -8.13 6.16 12.00
CA SER A 172 -7.64 7.47 11.57
C SER A 172 -8.32 7.96 10.30
N ILE A 173 -8.60 7.07 9.34
CA ILE A 173 -9.31 7.42 8.10
C ILE A 173 -10.79 7.66 8.37
N ASP A 174 -11.46 6.81 9.16
CA ASP A 174 -12.86 6.98 9.56
C ASP A 174 -13.08 8.36 10.21
N ASN A 175 -12.26 8.70 11.21
CA ASN A 175 -12.32 10.00 11.88
C ASN A 175 -12.08 11.18 10.91
N TYR A 176 -11.16 11.00 9.95
CA TYR A 176 -10.86 12.03 8.98
C TYR A 176 -11.99 12.21 7.96
N ALA A 177 -12.62 11.12 7.52
CA ALA A 177 -13.75 11.15 6.59
C ALA A 177 -14.94 11.89 7.22
N THR A 178 -15.33 11.54 8.44
CA THR A 178 -16.43 12.23 9.14
C THR A 178 -16.08 13.70 9.38
N TYR A 179 -14.85 14.01 9.83
CA TYR A 179 -14.42 15.40 10.01
C TYR A 179 -14.58 16.23 8.74
N VAL A 180 -14.05 15.74 7.61
CA VAL A 180 -14.06 16.48 6.36
C VAL A 180 -15.47 16.67 5.82
N LEU A 181 -16.33 15.65 5.93
CA LEU A 181 -17.74 15.74 5.55
C LEU A 181 -18.52 16.73 6.43
N THR A 182 -18.28 16.74 7.75
CA THR A 182 -18.88 17.75 8.64
C THR A 182 -18.48 19.16 8.23
N ILE A 183 -17.19 19.40 7.94
CA ILE A 183 -16.71 20.71 7.48
C ILE A 183 -17.32 21.10 6.13
N MET A 184 -17.52 20.14 5.22
CA MET A 184 -18.20 20.36 3.95
C MET A 184 -19.64 20.83 4.15
N LEU A 185 -20.42 20.15 5.01
CA LEU A 185 -21.81 20.49 5.30
C LEU A 185 -21.94 21.85 5.99
N ARG A 186 -21.02 22.16 6.92
CA ARG A 186 -20.95 23.47 7.55
C ARG A 186 -20.82 24.60 6.54
N LYS A 187 -19.94 24.43 5.56
CA LYS A 187 -19.76 25.40 4.46
C LYS A 187 -21.01 25.48 3.59
N LYS A 188 -21.57 24.33 3.20
CA LYS A 188 -22.79 24.24 2.38
C LYS A 188 -23.97 25.01 2.99
N HIS A 189 -24.16 24.86 4.31
CA HIS A 189 -25.28 25.47 5.03
C HIS A 189 -24.93 26.77 5.75
N LYS A 190 -23.75 27.36 5.48
CA LYS A 190 -23.28 28.62 6.10
C LYS A 190 -23.37 28.62 7.64
N LYS A 191 -23.13 27.47 8.28
CA LYS A 191 -23.22 27.32 9.74
C LYS A 191 -21.84 27.55 10.40
N PRO A 192 -21.77 28.30 11.52
CA PRO A 192 -20.52 28.52 12.24
C PRO A 192 -20.06 27.29 13.06
N GLY A 193 -18.78 27.27 13.40
CA GLY A 193 -18.18 26.23 14.26
C GLY A 193 -18.06 24.85 13.61
N LYS A 194 -17.51 23.88 14.36
CA LYS A 194 -17.14 22.55 13.81
C LYS A 194 -18.29 21.57 13.62
N GLY A 195 -19.47 21.81 14.19
CA GLY A 195 -20.69 21.01 13.90
C GLY A 195 -20.73 19.59 14.46
N TRP A 196 -19.92 19.28 15.48
CA TRP A 196 -19.88 17.95 16.08
C TRP A 196 -21.17 17.52 16.77
N ARG A 197 -21.98 18.48 17.25
CA ARG A 197 -23.30 18.20 17.85
C ARG A 197 -24.35 17.91 16.77
N ASP A 198 -24.31 18.68 15.68
CA ASP A 198 -25.26 18.55 14.56
C ASP A 198 -24.98 17.30 13.71
N HIS A 199 -23.71 16.94 13.55
CA HIS A 199 -23.25 15.84 12.71
C HIS A 199 -22.18 15.02 13.45
N PRO A 200 -22.55 14.28 14.51
CA PRO A 200 -21.63 13.37 15.18
C PRO A 200 -21.20 12.24 14.22
N PRO A 201 -20.03 11.60 14.43
CA PRO A 201 -19.59 10.52 13.56
C PRO A 201 -20.63 9.42 13.33
N SER A 202 -21.37 9.01 14.38
CA SER A 202 -22.46 8.02 14.30
C SER A 202 -23.53 8.39 13.27
N TRP A 203 -23.91 9.67 13.19
CA TRP A 203 -24.93 10.16 12.25
C TRP A 203 -24.58 9.86 10.78
N PHE A 204 -23.30 9.93 10.40
CA PHE A 204 -22.88 9.57 9.04
C PHE A 204 -23.03 8.08 8.75
N TYR A 205 -22.77 7.22 9.74
CA TYR A 205 -22.87 5.77 9.59
C TYR A 205 -24.34 5.34 9.61
N ASP A 206 -25.07 5.74 10.66
CA ASP A 206 -26.40 5.24 10.98
C ASP A 206 -27.47 5.87 10.08
N SER A 207 -27.36 7.17 9.76
CA SER A 207 -28.38 7.91 9.01
C SER A 207 -28.05 8.06 7.52
N HIS A 208 -26.78 7.96 7.13
CA HIS A 208 -26.35 8.19 5.74
C HIS A 208 -25.57 7.04 5.11
N GLY A 209 -25.37 5.93 5.83
CA GLY A 209 -24.75 4.72 5.30
C GLY A 209 -23.30 4.91 4.88
N LEU A 210 -22.56 5.80 5.54
CA LEU A 210 -21.11 5.91 5.34
C LEU A 210 -20.46 4.58 5.69
N PHE A 211 -19.53 4.12 4.86
CA PHE A 211 -18.82 2.88 5.12
C PHE A 211 -17.79 3.06 6.23
N LYS A 212 -17.81 2.19 7.25
CA LYS A 212 -16.91 2.24 8.39
C LYS A 212 -15.77 1.23 8.21
N LEU A 213 -14.55 1.73 7.99
CA LEU A 213 -13.39 0.87 7.73
C LEU A 213 -13.08 -0.05 8.90
N ASN A 214 -13.31 0.40 10.13
CA ASN A 214 -13.05 -0.41 11.31
C ASN A 214 -13.88 -1.71 11.37
N GLU A 215 -14.99 -1.82 10.64
CA GLU A 215 -15.79 -3.06 10.54
C GLU A 215 -15.12 -4.14 9.69
N LEU A 216 -14.18 -3.77 8.81
CA LEU A 216 -13.40 -4.74 8.01
C LEU A 216 -12.35 -5.49 8.84
N VAL A 217 -12.02 -4.98 10.02
CA VAL A 217 -11.03 -5.62 10.90
C VAL A 217 -11.75 -6.73 11.67
N VAL A 218 -11.98 -7.86 11.01
CA VAL A 218 -12.32 -9.09 11.72
C VAL A 218 -11.14 -9.40 12.64
N VAL A 219 -11.42 -9.60 13.93
CA VAL A 219 -10.46 -10.14 14.89
C VAL A 219 -10.25 -11.61 14.51
N GLY A 220 -9.61 -11.87 13.36
CA GLY A 220 -9.21 -13.21 12.97
C GLY A 220 -8.18 -13.70 13.98
N ASP A 221 -8.41 -14.91 14.50
CA ASP A 221 -7.57 -15.66 15.44
C ASP A 221 -6.11 -15.22 15.37
N LEU A 222 -5.63 -14.68 16.48
CA LEU A 222 -4.28 -14.16 16.62
C LEU A 222 -3.21 -15.22 16.27
N ASP A 223 -3.57 -16.50 16.33
CA ASP A 223 -2.67 -17.64 16.15
C ASP A 223 -2.37 -17.99 14.67
N LYS A 224 -3.25 -17.63 13.73
CA LYS A 224 -3.03 -17.95 12.30
C LYS A 224 -2.19 -16.91 11.56
N ARG A 225 -1.98 -15.71 12.12
CA ARG A 225 -1.29 -14.60 11.44
C ARG A 225 0.23 -14.75 11.38
N TYR A 226 0.81 -15.59 12.24
CA TYR A 226 2.24 -15.86 12.33
C TYR A 226 2.59 -17.33 12.12
N ALA A 227 1.72 -18.10 11.44
CA ALA A 227 2.03 -19.48 11.11
C ALA A 227 3.36 -19.51 10.35
N LYS A 228 4.42 -19.98 11.02
CA LYS A 228 5.69 -20.31 10.39
C LYS A 228 5.35 -21.38 9.35
N HIS A 229 5.31 -21.01 8.08
CA HIS A 229 5.52 -21.99 7.03
C HIS A 229 6.97 -22.44 7.16
N VAL A 230 7.17 -23.49 7.96
CA VAL A 230 8.36 -24.32 7.86
C VAL A 230 8.05 -25.27 6.71
N PRO A 231 8.69 -25.13 5.54
CA PRO A 231 8.51 -26.10 4.48
C PRO A 231 9.07 -27.44 4.98
N SER A 232 8.25 -28.48 4.90
CA SER A 232 8.65 -29.89 4.97
C SER A 232 9.60 -30.24 3.84
#